data_AF-A0A919CM10-F1
#
_entry.id   AF-A0A919CM10-F1
#
_cell.length_a   1.000
_cell.length_b   1.000
_cell.length_c   1.000
_cell.angle_alpha   90.00
_cell.angle_beta   90.00
_cell.angle_gamma   90.00
#
_symmetry.space_group_name_H-M   'P 1'
#
loop_
_entity.id
_entity.type
_entity.pdbx_description
1 polymer ?
#
loop_
_entity_poly.entity_id
_entity_poly.type
_entity_poly.pdbx_seq_one_letter_code
_entity_poly.pdbx_strand_id
1 'polypeptide(L)'
;MIKADPGRVAYYRKSDESHRPHAKAIEAWDDDGHPMVVESKGLVRAESIPGYDHIDLEGDPLPFAFIPGNGWVVEREDGEREPLVAWAMCSYGQSGTFALPVFAEDVESYRGGTWTTASLGGDPRPVRVFPEKRTDSD
;
A
#
# COMPACT_ATOMS: atom_id res chain seq x y z
N MET A 1 -15.06 -13.63 -3.96
CA MET A 1 -14.69 -12.21 -3.74
C MET A 1 -13.20 -12.13 -3.48
N ILE A 2 -12.51 -11.30 -4.26
CA ILE A 2 -11.05 -11.09 -4.19
C ILE A 2 -10.82 -9.74 -3.49
N LYS A 3 -9.87 -9.67 -2.56
CA LYS A 3 -9.55 -8.40 -1.88
C LYS A 3 -8.95 -7.40 -2.87
N ALA A 4 -9.33 -6.13 -2.77
CA ALA A 4 -8.73 -5.11 -3.63
C ALA A 4 -7.28 -4.79 -3.24
N ASP A 5 -6.48 -4.46 -4.25
CA ASP A 5 -5.19 -3.80 -4.03
C ASP A 5 -5.44 -2.44 -3.37
N PRO A 6 -4.70 -2.07 -2.32
CA PRO A 6 -4.83 -0.75 -1.71
C PRO A 6 -4.57 0.36 -2.74
N GLY A 7 -5.31 1.46 -2.62
CA GLY A 7 -5.10 2.66 -3.43
C GLY A 7 -5.83 2.72 -4.76
N ARG A 8 -6.61 1.70 -5.12
CA ARG A 8 -7.51 1.83 -6.28
C ARG A 8 -8.81 2.51 -5.89
N VAL A 9 -9.20 3.51 -6.67
CA VAL A 9 -10.43 4.29 -6.47
C VAL A 9 -11.26 4.33 -7.75
N ALA A 10 -12.57 4.26 -7.60
CA ALA A 10 -13.53 4.53 -8.65
C ALA A 10 -13.92 6.00 -8.64
N TYR A 11 -13.83 6.66 -9.80
CA TYR A 11 -14.22 8.05 -9.99
C TYR A 11 -15.62 8.18 -10.56
N TYR A 12 -16.33 9.18 -10.06
CA TYR A 12 -17.70 9.49 -10.43
C TYR A 12 -17.81 10.95 -10.86
N ARG A 13 -18.38 11.18 -12.04
CA ARG A 13 -18.75 12.50 -12.54
C ARG A 13 -20.05 12.93 -11.85
N LYS A 14 -20.01 14.00 -11.07
CA LYS A 14 -21.24 14.64 -10.56
C LYS A 14 -21.92 15.43 -11.67
N SER A 15 -23.25 15.48 -11.66
CA SER A 15 -24.09 16.26 -12.58
C SER A 15 -24.11 17.76 -12.29
N ASP A 16 -23.57 18.20 -11.15
CA ASP A 16 -23.88 19.48 -10.54
C ASP A 16 -22.61 20.16 -9.99
N GLU A 17 -22.09 21.11 -10.79
CA GLU A 17 -21.16 22.25 -10.58
C GLU A 17 -19.88 22.11 -9.73
N SER A 18 -19.73 21.06 -8.93
CA SER A 18 -18.48 20.76 -8.23
C SER A 18 -17.53 20.10 -9.24
N HIS A 19 -16.55 20.86 -9.72
CA HIS A 19 -15.49 20.37 -10.62
C HIS A 19 -14.56 19.33 -9.98
N ARG A 20 -14.83 18.90 -8.75
CA ARG A 20 -14.08 17.83 -8.09
C ARG A 20 -14.79 16.50 -8.36
N PRO A 21 -14.16 15.57 -9.07
CA PRO A 21 -14.72 14.23 -9.22
C PRO A 21 -14.89 13.62 -7.82
N HIS A 22 -16.00 12.92 -7.62
CA HIS A 22 -16.25 12.21 -6.38
C HIS A 22 -15.58 10.84 -6.51
N ALA A 23 -14.66 10.49 -5.62
CA ALA A 23 -13.96 9.20 -5.64
C ALA A 23 -14.47 8.29 -4.52
N LYS A 24 -14.44 6.98 -4.74
CA LYS A 24 -14.70 5.95 -3.71
C LYS A 24 -13.63 4.87 -3.78
N ALA A 25 -13.14 4.45 -2.63
CA ALA A 25 -12.21 3.33 -2.49
C ALA A 25 -12.83 2.04 -3.04
N ILE A 26 -12.04 1.30 -3.82
CA ILE A 26 -12.37 -0.08 -4.20
C ILE A 26 -11.94 -0.97 -3.03
N GLU A 27 -12.91 -1.67 -2.45
CA GLU A 27 -12.71 -2.52 -1.28
C GLU A 27 -12.51 -3.99 -1.67
N ALA A 28 -13.10 -4.40 -2.79
CA ALA A 28 -12.99 -5.76 -3.30
C ALA A 28 -13.19 -5.81 -4.82
N TRP A 29 -12.88 -6.97 -5.38
CA TRP A 29 -13.31 -7.40 -6.70
C TRP A 29 -14.29 -8.57 -6.54
N ASP A 30 -15.36 -8.57 -7.34
CA ASP A 30 -16.23 -9.75 -7.40
C ASP A 30 -15.56 -10.90 -8.18
N ASP A 31 -16.23 -12.04 -8.25
CA ASP A 31 -15.67 -13.26 -8.87
C ASP A 31 -15.53 -13.14 -10.40
N ASP A 32 -16.21 -12.17 -11.01
CA ASP A 32 -16.11 -11.84 -12.43
C ASP A 32 -15.05 -10.75 -12.70
N GLY A 33 -14.42 -10.21 -11.64
CA GLY A 33 -13.41 -9.16 -11.74
C GLY A 33 -13.96 -7.75 -11.81
N HIS A 34 -15.22 -7.51 -11.41
CA HIS A 34 -15.76 -6.14 -11.31
C HIS A 34 -15.37 -5.47 -9.99
N PRO A 35 -15.08 -4.16 -10.01
CA PRO A 35 -14.73 -3.40 -8.81
C PRO A 35 -15.95 -3.23 -7.90
N MET A 36 -15.75 -3.41 -6.60
CA MET A 36 -16.77 -3.27 -5.57
C MET A 36 -16.41 -2.13 -4.62
N VAL A 37 -17.37 -1.24 -4.37
CA VAL A 37 -17.25 -0.11 -3.44
C VAL A 37 -18.32 -0.20 -2.36
N VAL A 38 -18.11 0.47 -1.22
CA VAL A 38 -19.08 0.50 -0.13
C VAL A 38 -20.12 1.59 -0.36
N GLU A 39 -21.39 1.20 -0.28
CA GLU A 39 -22.56 2.05 -0.23
C GLU A 39 -23.34 1.84 1.08
N SER A 40 -24.33 2.71 1.33
CA SER A 40 -25.16 2.67 2.56
C SER A 40 -25.80 1.30 2.86
N LYS A 41 -26.01 0.46 1.84
CA LYS A 41 -26.63 -0.87 1.95
C LYS A 41 -25.63 -2.02 1.82
N GLY A 42 -24.33 -1.74 1.76
CA GLY A 42 -23.26 -2.74 1.63
C GLY A 42 -22.42 -2.57 0.37
N LEU A 43 -21.70 -3.62 0.00
CA LEU A 43 -20.85 -3.67 -1.19
C LEU A 43 -21.69 -3.72 -2.47
N VAL A 44 -21.41 -2.82 -3.40
CA VAL A 44 -22.04 -2.78 -4.73
C VAL A 44 -20.99 -2.62 -5.81
N ARG A 45 -21.31 -3.03 -7.04
CA ARG A 45 -20.43 -2.82 -8.20
C ARG A 45 -20.25 -1.32 -8.44
N ALA A 46 -19.02 -0.86 -8.60
CA ALA A 46 -18.71 0.56 -8.83
C ALA A 46 -19.44 1.10 -10.07
N GLU A 47 -19.50 0.27 -11.12
CA GLU A 47 -20.13 0.54 -12.41
C GLU A 47 -21.66 0.71 -12.32
N SER A 48 -22.28 0.17 -11.25
CA SER A 48 -23.73 0.26 -11.04
C SER A 48 -24.17 1.61 -10.45
N ILE A 49 -23.22 2.40 -9.96
CA ILE A 49 -23.50 3.71 -9.36
C ILE A 49 -23.55 4.77 -10.48
N PRO A 50 -24.64 5.55 -10.58
CA PRO A 50 -24.76 6.60 -11.58
C PRO A 50 -23.57 7.57 -11.57
N GLY A 51 -23.10 7.92 -12.77
CA GLY A 51 -21.96 8.82 -12.93
C GLY A 51 -20.59 8.15 -12.86
N TYR A 52 -20.53 6.81 -12.75
CA TYR A 52 -19.26 6.08 -12.87
C TYR A 52 -18.51 6.48 -14.15
N ASP A 53 -17.22 6.76 -14.01
CA ASP A 53 -16.36 7.21 -15.10
C ASP A 53 -15.23 6.20 -15.37
N HIS A 54 -14.32 6.01 -14.40
CA HIS A 54 -13.17 5.10 -14.52
C HIS A 54 -12.61 4.70 -13.15
N ILE A 55 -11.62 3.80 -13.15
CA ILE A 55 -10.80 3.42 -12.00
C ILE A 55 -9.40 4.00 -12.21
N ASP A 56 -8.79 4.55 -11.17
CA ASP A 56 -7.37 4.92 -11.16
C ASP A 56 -6.72 4.61 -9.81
N LEU A 57 -5.40 4.75 -9.75
CA LEU A 57 -4.63 4.76 -8.51
C LEU A 57 -4.74 6.14 -7.83
N GLU A 58 -5.03 6.15 -6.54
CA GLU A 58 -5.13 7.35 -5.71
C GLU A 58 -3.74 7.85 -5.29
N GLY A 59 -2.98 8.41 -6.23
CA GLY A 59 -1.68 9.02 -5.96
C GLY A 59 -0.64 8.10 -5.31
N ASP A 60 0.44 8.70 -4.82
CA ASP A 60 1.50 7.97 -4.14
C ASP A 60 1.10 7.63 -2.68
N PRO A 61 1.51 6.46 -2.16
CA PRO A 61 1.27 6.11 -0.77
C PRO A 61 1.92 7.13 0.16
N LEU A 62 1.15 7.72 1.08
CA LEU A 62 1.68 8.69 2.05
C LEU A 62 1.95 8.00 3.39
N PRO A 63 3.22 7.88 3.83
CA PRO A 63 3.55 7.35 5.14
C PRO A 63 3.10 8.31 6.26
N PHE A 64 2.46 7.79 7.29
CA PHE A 64 2.06 8.57 8.47
C PHE A 64 2.64 8.04 9.79
N ALA A 65 3.18 6.81 9.81
CA ALA A 65 3.87 6.24 10.96
C ALA A 65 4.91 5.21 10.53
N PHE A 66 5.87 4.92 11.40
CA PHE A 66 6.90 3.91 11.18
C PHE A 66 6.99 2.95 12.37
N ILE A 67 7.06 1.65 12.10
CA ILE A 67 7.27 0.60 13.10
C ILE A 67 8.68 0.02 12.89
N PRO A 68 9.58 0.03 13.87
CA PRO A 68 10.94 -0.50 13.72
C PRO A 68 10.94 -1.96 13.25
N GLY A 69 11.82 -2.29 12.30
CA GLY A 69 11.92 -3.62 11.71
C GLY A 69 12.49 -4.67 12.67
N ASN A 70 13.22 -4.27 13.71
CA ASN A 70 13.67 -5.13 14.82
C ASN A 70 14.31 -6.47 14.41
N GLY A 71 15.15 -6.47 13.36
CA GLY A 71 15.86 -7.66 12.89
C GLY A 71 14.99 -8.63 12.07
N TRP A 72 13.92 -8.13 11.44
CA TRP A 72 13.16 -8.90 10.47
C TRP A 72 13.82 -8.81 9.10
N VAL A 73 13.65 -9.85 8.29
CA VAL A 73 14.15 -9.92 6.91
C VAL A 73 12.97 -10.15 5.99
N VAL A 74 12.92 -9.41 4.90
CA VAL A 74 11.92 -9.59 3.84
C VAL A 74 12.54 -10.45 2.74
N GLU A 75 11.77 -11.43 2.25
CA GLU A 75 12.12 -12.23 1.07
C GLU A 75 11.20 -11.86 -0.09
N ARG A 76 11.78 -11.38 -1.19
CA ARG A 76 11.09 -11.00 -2.43
C ARG A 76 10.70 -12.25 -3.24
N GLU A 77 9.86 -12.08 -4.27
CA GLU A 77 9.37 -13.19 -5.11
C GLU A 77 10.49 -13.94 -5.85
N ASP A 78 11.60 -13.26 -6.15
CA ASP A 78 12.80 -13.83 -6.76
C ASP A 78 13.73 -14.54 -5.76
N GLY A 79 13.37 -14.55 -4.47
CA GLY A 79 14.15 -15.14 -3.39
C GLY A 79 15.23 -14.24 -2.82
N GLU A 80 15.36 -12.99 -3.28
CA GLU A 80 16.27 -12.01 -2.69
C GLU A 80 15.83 -11.66 -1.26
N ARG A 81 16.80 -11.52 -0.36
CA ARG A 81 16.56 -11.29 1.07
C ARG A 81 17.23 -10.01 1.51
N GLU A 82 16.45 -9.08 2.07
CA GLU A 82 16.93 -7.78 2.53
C GLU A 82 16.50 -7.52 3.98
N PRO A 83 17.40 -6.95 4.81
CA PRO A 83 17.07 -6.59 6.18
C PRO A 83 16.03 -5.46 6.20
N LEU A 84 14.99 -5.64 7.01
CA LEU A 84 13.93 -4.66 7.18
C LEU A 84 14.36 -3.60 8.20
N VAL A 85 14.38 -2.33 7.77
CA VAL A 85 14.67 -1.20 8.65
C VAL A 85 13.42 -0.82 9.45
N ALA A 86 12.28 -0.71 8.78
CA ALA A 86 11.00 -0.38 9.37
C ALA A 86 9.83 -0.85 8.50
N TRP A 87 8.61 -0.79 9.05
CA TRP A 87 7.38 -0.76 8.29
C TRP A 87 6.87 0.67 8.23
N ALA A 88 6.64 1.19 7.02
CA ALA A 88 5.92 2.43 6.83
C ALA A 88 4.42 2.14 6.82
N MET A 89 3.69 2.70 7.78
CA MET A 89 2.24 2.71 7.75
C MET A 89 1.80 3.80 6.77
N CYS A 90 1.14 3.40 5.70
CA CYS A 90 0.74 4.26 4.60
C CYS A 90 -0.79 4.30 4.47
N SER A 91 -1.27 5.40 3.90
CA SER A 91 -2.65 5.52 3.41
C SER A 91 -2.65 6.12 2.01
N TYR A 92 -3.62 5.71 1.20
CA TYR A 92 -3.97 6.41 -0.03
C TYR A 92 -5.14 7.34 0.30
N GLY A 93 -4.85 8.60 0.66
CA GLY A 93 -5.90 9.55 1.04
C GLY A 93 -6.84 9.03 2.16
N GLN A 94 -8.13 8.86 1.84
CA GLN A 94 -9.14 8.29 2.76
C GLN A 94 -9.29 6.77 2.68
N SER A 95 -8.59 6.13 1.74
CA SER A 95 -8.76 4.74 1.35
C SER A 95 -7.73 3.84 2.03
N GLY A 96 -8.15 3.21 3.13
CA GLY A 96 -7.44 2.10 3.79
C GLY A 96 -6.07 2.44 4.40
N THR A 97 -5.69 1.66 5.41
CA THR A 97 -4.33 1.68 5.98
C THR A 97 -3.63 0.38 5.62
N PHE A 98 -2.37 0.47 5.21
CA PHE A 98 -1.53 -0.67 4.87
C PHE A 98 -0.09 -0.39 5.32
N ALA A 99 0.75 -1.42 5.29
CA ALA A 99 2.16 -1.32 5.64
C ALA A 99 3.03 -1.63 4.41
N LEU A 100 4.00 -0.78 4.12
CA LEU A 100 5.05 -1.05 3.14
C LEU A 100 6.36 -1.32 3.86
N PRO A 101 7.16 -2.30 3.42
CA PRO A 101 8.48 -2.52 3.98
C PRO A 101 9.40 -1.34 3.61
N VAL A 102 10.28 -0.97 4.54
CA VAL A 102 11.29 0.07 4.36
C VAL A 102 12.67 -0.58 4.39
N PHE A 103 13.43 -0.39 3.32
CA PHE A 103 14.77 -0.95 3.14
C PHE A 103 15.82 0.15 3.22
N ALA A 104 17.04 -0.22 3.60
CA ALA A 104 18.20 0.67 3.52
C ALA A 104 18.74 0.68 2.08
N GLU A 105 18.91 1.84 1.47
CA GLU A 105 19.47 1.96 0.10
C GLU A 105 20.95 2.37 0.14
N ASP A 106 21.27 3.48 0.80
CA ASP A 106 22.66 3.97 0.91
C ASP A 106 23.01 4.29 2.36
N VAL A 107 24.26 4.01 2.71
CA VAL A 107 24.83 4.30 4.03
C VAL A 107 25.96 5.31 3.83
N GLU A 108 25.67 6.60 3.97
CA GLU A 108 26.71 7.62 3.99
C GLU A 108 27.25 7.78 5.42
N SER A 109 28.57 7.59 5.55
CA SER A 109 29.28 7.78 6.82
C SER A 109 29.97 9.13 6.84
N TYR A 110 29.76 9.90 7.91
CA TYR A 110 30.51 11.12 8.19
C TYR A 110 31.09 11.09 9.60
N ARG A 111 32.03 11.99 9.88
CA ARG A 111 32.60 12.16 11.23
C ARG A 111 31.52 12.66 12.19
N GLY A 112 30.77 11.74 12.80
CA GLY A 112 29.71 12.04 13.77
C GLY A 112 28.47 11.16 13.67
N GLY A 113 28.38 10.29 12.67
CA GLY A 113 27.26 9.37 12.54
C GLY A 113 27.12 8.77 11.14
N THR A 114 26.12 7.92 11.02
CA THR A 114 25.74 7.24 9.79
C THR A 114 24.30 7.62 9.49
N TRP A 115 24.02 8.07 8.27
CA TRP A 115 22.64 8.24 7.81
C TRP A 115 22.36 7.20 6.74
N THR A 116 21.16 6.65 6.80
CA THR A 116 20.67 5.66 5.85
C THR A 116 19.51 6.27 5.09
N THR A 117 19.64 6.41 3.78
CA THR A 117 18.47 6.67 2.93
C THR A 117 17.67 5.39 2.86
N ALA A 118 16.35 5.53 2.93
CA ALA A 118 15.46 4.38 2.97
C ALA A 118 14.35 4.56 1.95
N SER A 119 14.08 3.50 1.18
CA SER A 119 12.99 3.47 0.23
C SER A 119 11.81 2.65 0.73
N LEU A 120 10.63 3.08 0.31
CA LEU A 120 9.44 2.26 0.40
C LEU A 120 9.56 1.17 -0.65
N GLY A 121 9.29 -0.09 -0.28
CA GLY A 121 9.07 -1.15 -1.25
C GLY A 121 7.98 -0.72 -2.24
N GLY A 122 8.39 -0.44 -3.47
CA GLY A 122 7.58 0.27 -4.47
C GLY A 122 6.37 -0.50 -5.01
N ASP A 123 6.10 -1.71 -4.52
CA ASP A 123 4.96 -2.51 -4.93
C ASP A 123 4.28 -3.11 -3.68
N PRO A 124 2.98 -2.83 -3.42
CA PRO A 124 2.26 -3.34 -2.25
C PRO A 124 1.98 -4.86 -2.31
N ARG A 125 2.71 -5.61 -3.13
CA ARG A 125 2.56 -7.07 -3.23
C ARG A 125 2.84 -7.74 -1.89
N PRO A 126 2.21 -8.91 -1.64
CA PRO A 126 2.48 -9.69 -0.44
C PRO A 126 3.95 -10.10 -0.39
N VAL A 127 4.67 -9.66 0.64
CA VAL A 127 6.05 -10.07 0.90
C VAL A 127 6.08 -11.06 2.07
N ARG A 128 6.96 -12.06 1.98
CA ARG A 128 7.16 -13.00 3.10
C ARG A 128 8.17 -12.41 4.06
N VAL A 129 7.86 -12.50 5.35
CA VAL A 129 8.70 -11.94 6.40
C VAL A 129 8.99 -12.99 7.44
N PHE A 130 10.24 -13.06 7.85
CA PHE A 130 10.73 -14.01 8.83
C PHE A 130 11.61 -13.29 9.85
N PRO A 131 11.65 -13.76 11.11
CA PRO A 131 12.68 -13.31 12.03
C PRO A 131 14.05 -13.72 11.47
N GLU A 132 15.04 -12.82 11.57
CA GLU A 132 16.42 -13.18 11.24
C GLU A 132 16.84 -14.38 12.09
N LYS A 133 17.27 -15.46 11.43
CA LYS A 133 17.85 -16.59 12.15
C LYS A 133 19.16 -16.09 12.75
N ARG A 134 19.22 -15.99 14.08
CA ARG A 134 20.50 -16.01 14.78
C ARG A 134 21.20 -17.30 14.37
N THR A 135 22.27 -17.18 13.59
CA THR A 135 23.29 -18.21 13.57
C THR A 135 23.95 -18.15 14.94
N ASP A 136 23.41 -18.92 15.88
CA ASP A 136 24.14 -19.20 17.12
C ASP A 136 25.47 -19.79 16.69
N SER A 137 26.53 -19.00 16.92
CA SER A 137 27.90 -19.40 16.68
C SER A 137 28.33 -20.15 17.92
N ASP A 138 28.44 -21.49 17.81
CA ASP A 138 29.12 -22.34 18.79
C ASP A 138 30.64 -22.02 18.83
#